data_AF-A0ABD4DWJ0-F1
#
_entry.id   AF-A0ABD4DWJ0-F1
#
_cell.length_a   1.000
_cell.length_b   1.000
_cell.length_c   1.000
_cell.angle_alpha   90.00
_cell.angle_beta   90.00
_cell.angle_gamma   90.00
#
_symmetry.space_group_name_H-M   'P 1'
#
loop_
_entity.id
_entity.type
_entity.pdbx_description
1 polymer ?
#
loop_
_entity_poly.entity_id
_entity_poly.type
_entity_poly.pdbx_seq_one_letter_code
_entity_poly.pdbx_strand_id
1 'polypeptide(L)'
;MAQARADRLIRDGKPALIGVGEFRKSFHAFVQQNNMPGYLASLSAVPTTADTKAVLTSRPMFVRQLQLIEATEAQQLRAASDLMRTSGDKVKWAEAGFIYDDTFEDWEDSLLRRHEAFTGEIKDLHSEKPEVVRGRLVYGRCSVLEVPIGSRAVPNYFTHGAFNDLADRRELGWHPEHKVLLDEEDGA
;
A
#
# COMPACT_ATOMS: atom_id res chain seq x y z
N MET A 1 3.11 22.33 -5.96
CA MET A 1 4.13 22.96 -5.07
C MET A 1 4.09 24.49 -5.09
N ALA A 2 4.25 25.13 -6.25
CA ALA A 2 4.31 26.60 -6.35
C ALA A 2 3.01 27.30 -5.92
N GLN A 3 1.86 26.76 -6.35
CA GLN A 3 0.53 27.26 -6.00
C GLN A 3 0.27 27.22 -4.49
N ALA A 4 0.44 26.06 -3.85
CA ALA A 4 0.28 25.91 -2.39
C ALA A 4 1.18 26.86 -1.57
N ARG A 5 2.34 27.24 -2.10
CA ARG A 5 3.26 28.20 -1.46
C ARG A 5 2.84 29.65 -1.69
N ALA A 6 2.36 29.99 -2.89
CA ALA A 6 1.75 31.29 -3.17
C ALA A 6 0.51 31.51 -2.29
N ASP A 7 -0.35 30.49 -2.16
CA ASP A 7 -1.55 30.54 -1.32
C ASP A 7 -1.21 30.73 0.17
N ARG A 8 -0.06 30.21 0.63
CA ARG A 8 0.44 30.45 1.98
C ARG A 8 0.92 31.88 2.17
N LEU A 9 1.62 32.47 1.21
CA LEU A 9 2.06 33.87 1.26
C LEU A 9 0.86 34.83 1.29
N ILE A 10 -0.19 34.53 0.53
CA ILE A 10 -1.44 35.29 0.52
C ILE A 10 -2.11 35.25 1.91
N ARG A 11 -2.18 34.06 2.53
CA ARG A 11 -2.72 33.91 3.89
C ARG A 11 -1.93 34.66 4.96
N ASP A 12 -0.60 34.77 4.78
CA ASP A 12 0.29 35.47 5.69
C ASP A 12 0.34 36.99 5.43
N GLY A 13 -0.52 37.53 4.53
CA GLY A 13 -0.56 38.95 4.17
C GLY A 13 0.69 39.44 3.43
N LYS A 14 1.51 38.53 2.93
CA LYS A 14 2.74 38.82 2.19
C LYS A 14 2.48 38.81 0.68
N PRO A 15 3.24 39.58 -0.11
CA PRO A 15 3.14 39.50 -1.57
C PRO A 15 3.37 38.06 -2.03
N ALA A 16 2.50 37.56 -2.92
CA ALA A 16 2.58 36.22 -3.50
C ALA A 16 3.70 36.09 -4.54
N LEU A 17 4.88 36.61 -4.20
CA LEU A 17 6.05 36.67 -5.06
C LEU A 17 7.05 35.64 -4.57
N ILE A 18 7.34 34.65 -5.40
CA ILE A 18 8.40 33.67 -5.14
C ILE A 18 9.62 34.14 -5.92
N GLY A 19 10.74 34.40 -5.24
CA GLY A 19 11.98 34.78 -5.89
C GLY A 19 12.45 33.69 -6.86
N VAL A 20 12.85 34.05 -8.07
CA VAL A 20 13.25 33.10 -9.13
C VAL A 20 14.34 32.14 -8.67
N GLY A 21 15.30 32.60 -7.86
CA GLY A 21 16.35 31.76 -7.29
C GLY A 21 15.83 30.73 -6.29
N GLU A 22 14.93 31.13 -5.38
CA GLU A 22 14.29 30.22 -4.44
C GLU A 22 13.36 29.23 -5.14
N PHE A 23 12.60 29.71 -6.12
CA PHE A 23 11.76 28.89 -6.96
C PHE A 23 12.60 27.82 -7.67
N ARG A 24 13.66 28.21 -8.39
CA ARG A 24 14.57 27.27 -9.07
C ARG A 24 15.22 26.28 -8.10
N LYS A 25 15.64 26.71 -6.90
CA LYS A 25 16.20 25.80 -5.88
C LYS A 25 15.16 24.78 -5.42
N SER A 26 13.94 25.21 -5.11
CA SER A 26 12.86 24.31 -4.70
C SER A 26 12.38 23.40 -5.83
N PHE A 27 12.36 23.92 -7.06
CA PHE A 27 11.99 23.19 -8.27
C PHE A 27 13.07 22.17 -8.63
N HIS A 28 14.35 22.51 -8.58
CA HIS A 28 15.44 21.54 -8.79
C HIS A 28 15.50 20.51 -7.66
N ALA A 29 15.25 20.88 -6.41
CA ALA A 29 15.14 19.90 -5.33
C ALA A 29 13.93 18.96 -5.55
N PHE A 30 12.79 19.50 -5.96
CA PHE A 30 11.61 18.72 -6.34
C PHE A 30 11.89 17.81 -7.54
N VAL A 31 12.50 18.33 -8.60
CA VAL A 31 12.85 17.56 -9.79
C VAL A 31 13.91 16.52 -9.44
N GLN A 32 14.95 16.81 -8.65
CA GLN A 32 15.90 15.76 -8.24
C GLN A 32 15.26 14.71 -7.32
N GLN A 33 14.31 15.11 -6.48
CA GLN A 33 13.55 14.19 -5.63
C GLN A 33 12.58 13.31 -6.45
N ASN A 34 11.98 13.83 -7.53
CA ASN A 34 10.99 13.11 -8.36
C ASN A 34 11.58 12.48 -9.65
N ASN A 35 12.71 12.99 -10.16
CA ASN A 35 13.54 12.42 -11.23
C ASN A 35 14.71 11.62 -10.65
N MET A 36 14.61 11.07 -9.43
CA MET A 36 15.45 9.93 -9.11
C MET A 36 15.05 8.81 -10.08
N PRO A 37 15.93 8.36 -11.00
CA PRO A 37 15.58 7.32 -11.97
C PRO A 37 15.08 6.03 -11.31
N GLY A 38 15.36 5.86 -10.01
CA GLY A 38 14.96 4.72 -9.19
C GLY A 38 13.93 5.00 -8.10
N TYR A 39 13.05 6.02 -8.17
CA TYR A 39 11.94 6.16 -7.20
C TYR A 39 10.61 6.53 -7.87
N LEU A 40 9.54 5.83 -7.49
CA LEU A 40 8.16 6.13 -7.85
C LEU A 40 7.51 6.92 -6.73
N ALA A 41 7.42 8.24 -6.89
CA ALA A 41 6.86 9.11 -5.87
C ALA A 41 5.34 8.94 -5.75
N SER A 42 4.83 8.99 -4.52
CA SER A 42 3.40 9.04 -4.26
C SER A 42 2.76 10.27 -4.93
N LEU A 43 1.67 10.02 -5.66
CA LEU A 43 0.82 11.07 -6.24
C LEU A 43 -0.54 11.15 -5.52
N SER A 44 -0.77 10.25 -4.56
CA SER A 44 -2.01 10.13 -3.78
C SER A 44 -2.00 10.93 -2.49
N ALA A 45 -3.16 11.49 -2.16
CA ALA A 45 -3.36 12.13 -0.87
C ALA A 45 -3.36 11.07 0.23
N VAL A 46 -2.90 11.45 1.42
CA VAL A 46 -3.01 10.59 2.59
C VAL A 46 -4.49 10.54 3.00
N PRO A 47 -5.11 9.35 3.10
CA PRO A 47 -6.49 9.19 3.54
C PRO A 47 -6.71 9.77 4.93
N THR A 48 -7.90 10.32 5.17
CA THR A 48 -8.29 10.74 6.51
C THR A 48 -8.69 9.53 7.35
N THR A 49 -8.68 9.69 8.68
CA THR A 49 -9.17 8.65 9.60
C THR A 49 -10.63 8.27 9.32
N ALA A 50 -11.44 9.22 8.84
CA ALA A 50 -12.82 8.94 8.46
C ALA A 50 -12.89 8.02 7.24
N ASP A 51 -12.04 8.25 6.24
CA ASP A 51 -11.99 7.43 5.03
C ASP A 51 -11.55 5.99 5.37
N THR A 52 -10.50 5.82 6.18
CA THR A 52 -10.05 4.48 6.59
C THR A 52 -11.13 3.75 7.38
N LYS A 53 -11.86 4.44 8.26
CA LYS A 53 -12.96 3.84 9.02
C LYS A 53 -14.13 3.46 8.12
N ALA A 54 -14.41 4.24 7.07
CA ALA A 54 -15.44 3.91 6.10
C ALA A 54 -15.10 2.60 5.38
N VAL A 55 -13.85 2.41 4.97
CA VAL A 55 -13.37 1.15 4.38
C VAL A 55 -13.52 -0.04 5.34
N LEU A 56 -13.16 0.13 6.62
CA LEU A 56 -13.33 -0.92 7.62
C LEU A 56 -14.81 -1.27 7.81
N THR A 57 -15.69 -0.26 7.78
CA THR A 57 -17.15 -0.44 7.92
C THR A 57 -17.75 -1.18 6.72
N SER A 58 -17.29 -0.87 5.50
CA SER A 58 -17.75 -1.59 4.29
C SER A 58 -17.24 -3.04 4.25
N ARG A 59 -16.30 -3.39 5.13
CA ARG A 59 -15.79 -4.75 5.38
C ARG A 59 -15.47 -5.51 4.07
N PRO A 60 -14.62 -4.95 3.19
CA PRO A 60 -14.19 -5.60 1.96
C PRO A 60 -13.40 -6.88 2.26
N MET A 61 -13.10 -7.66 1.22
CA MET A 61 -12.53 -9.00 1.35
C MET A 61 -11.20 -9.01 2.12
N PHE A 62 -10.31 -8.06 1.87
CA PHE A 62 -9.06 -7.98 2.64
C PHE A 62 -9.30 -7.74 4.14
N VAL A 63 -10.31 -6.94 4.51
CA VAL A 63 -10.68 -6.70 5.92
C VAL A 63 -11.23 -7.98 6.54
N ARG A 64 -12.07 -8.74 5.82
CA ARG A 64 -12.55 -10.05 6.27
C ARG A 64 -11.37 -10.99 6.54
N GLN A 65 -10.41 -11.07 5.61
CA GLN A 65 -9.21 -11.88 5.81
C GLN A 65 -8.38 -11.43 7.02
N LEU A 66 -8.21 -10.14 7.25
CA LEU A 66 -7.52 -9.62 8.43
C LEU A 66 -8.23 -9.99 9.73
N GLN A 67 -9.56 -10.08 9.72
CA GLN A 67 -10.34 -10.54 10.86
C GLN A 67 -10.16 -12.03 11.13
N LEU A 68 -10.01 -12.88 10.10
CA LEU A 68 -9.72 -14.32 10.27
C LEU A 68 -8.42 -14.59 11.01
N ILE A 69 -7.43 -13.70 10.88
CA ILE A 69 -6.16 -13.80 11.62
C ILE A 69 -6.18 -12.95 12.91
N GLU A 70 -7.33 -12.39 13.29
CA GLU A 70 -7.49 -11.48 14.43
C GLU A 70 -6.48 -10.32 14.40
N ALA A 71 -6.24 -9.73 13.23
CA ALA A 71 -5.41 -8.54 13.13
C ALA A 71 -6.02 -7.40 13.97
N THR A 72 -5.19 -6.69 14.72
CA THR A 72 -5.64 -5.59 15.58
C THR A 72 -6.31 -4.48 14.77
N GLU A 73 -7.20 -3.70 15.40
CA GLU A 73 -7.85 -2.56 14.74
C GLU A 73 -6.81 -1.58 14.15
N ALA A 74 -5.69 -1.37 14.84
CA ALA A 74 -4.59 -0.53 14.35
C ALA A 74 -3.94 -1.10 13.08
N GLN A 75 -3.80 -2.42 12.96
CA GLN A 75 -3.32 -3.08 11.74
C GLN A 75 -4.34 -2.97 10.61
N GLN A 76 -5.63 -3.13 10.89
CA GLN A 76 -6.69 -2.99 9.90
C GLN A 76 -6.78 -1.55 9.36
N LEU A 77 -6.73 -0.55 10.24
CA LEU A 77 -6.71 0.87 9.84
C LEU A 77 -5.49 1.21 8.98
N ARG A 78 -4.32 0.66 9.33
CA ARG A 78 -3.10 0.81 8.53
C ARG A 78 -3.24 0.15 7.17
N ALA A 79 -3.73 -1.08 7.10
CA ALA A 79 -3.97 -1.79 5.85
C ALA A 79 -4.92 -1.03 4.92
N ALA A 80 -6.01 -0.47 5.46
CA ALA A 80 -6.93 0.35 4.69
C ALA A 80 -6.25 1.61 4.14
N SER A 81 -5.49 2.33 4.97
CA SER A 81 -4.73 3.51 4.53
C SER A 81 -3.73 3.16 3.42
N ASP A 82 -2.97 2.08 3.61
CA ASP A 82 -1.92 1.66 2.69
C ASP A 82 -2.51 1.16 1.37
N LEU A 83 -3.61 0.40 1.41
CA LEU A 83 -4.37 -0.03 0.23
C LEU A 83 -4.88 1.18 -0.55
N MET A 84 -5.60 2.10 0.09
CA MET A 84 -6.16 3.28 -0.57
C MET A 84 -5.09 4.11 -1.29
N ARG A 85 -3.93 4.30 -0.64
CA ARG A 85 -2.80 5.05 -1.22
C ARG A 85 -2.17 4.28 -2.38
N THR A 86 -2.03 2.97 -2.25
CA THR A 86 -1.49 2.09 -3.29
C THR A 86 -2.38 2.09 -4.52
N SER A 87 -3.69 1.86 -4.36
CA SER A 87 -4.65 1.88 -5.47
C SER A 87 -4.69 3.25 -6.15
N GLY A 88 -4.67 4.34 -5.38
CA GLY A 88 -4.59 5.70 -5.95
C GLY A 88 -3.29 5.96 -6.72
N ASP A 89 -2.16 5.47 -6.22
CA ASP A 89 -0.86 5.63 -6.87
C ASP A 89 -0.74 4.78 -8.13
N LYS A 90 -1.26 3.54 -8.13
CA LYS A 90 -1.35 2.70 -9.34
C LYS A 90 -2.06 3.44 -10.48
N VAL A 91 -3.25 4.00 -10.21
CA VAL A 91 -4.03 4.75 -11.20
C VAL A 91 -3.25 5.97 -11.71
N LYS A 92 -2.69 6.77 -10.81
CA LYS A 92 -1.98 8.00 -11.19
C LYS A 92 -0.67 7.74 -11.91
N TRP A 93 0.03 6.66 -11.59
CA TRP A 93 1.25 6.27 -12.30
C TRP A 93 0.94 5.75 -13.70
N ALA A 94 -0.17 5.02 -13.88
CA ALA A 94 -0.65 4.61 -15.19
C ALA A 94 -1.05 5.83 -16.05
N GLU A 95 -1.87 6.75 -15.50
CA GLU A 95 -2.27 7.99 -16.17
C GLU A 95 -1.08 8.88 -16.57
N ALA A 96 -0.02 8.90 -15.74
CA ALA A 96 1.21 9.64 -16.01
C ALA A 96 2.19 8.91 -16.94
N GLY A 97 1.90 7.67 -17.35
CA GLY A 97 2.79 6.85 -18.18
C GLY A 97 4.09 6.42 -17.48
N PHE A 98 4.10 6.34 -16.15
CA PHE A 98 5.27 5.93 -15.38
C PHE A 98 5.44 4.41 -15.31
N ILE A 99 4.33 3.67 -15.47
CA ILE A 99 4.26 2.20 -15.39
C ILE A 99 3.22 1.73 -16.41
N TYR A 100 3.44 0.56 -17.00
CA TYR A 100 2.53 -0.13 -17.92
C TYR A 100 1.96 -1.38 -17.24
N ASP A 101 0.79 -1.85 -17.68
CA ASP A 101 0.04 -2.94 -17.03
C ASP A 101 0.89 -4.21 -16.85
N ASP A 102 1.60 -4.66 -17.89
CA ASP A 102 2.49 -5.84 -17.83
C ASP A 102 3.56 -5.74 -16.72
N THR A 103 4.03 -4.53 -16.42
CA THR A 103 5.04 -4.31 -15.35
C THR A 103 4.45 -4.54 -13.96
N PHE A 104 3.14 -4.30 -13.78
CA PHE A 104 2.46 -4.59 -12.53
C PHE A 104 2.22 -6.08 -12.36
N GLU A 105 1.81 -6.79 -13.41
CA GLU A 105 1.56 -8.24 -13.36
C GLU A 105 2.81 -9.00 -12.91
N ASP A 106 3.95 -8.79 -13.58
CA ASP A 106 5.23 -9.44 -13.23
C ASP A 106 5.66 -9.15 -11.78
N TRP A 107 5.38 -7.93 -11.32
CA TRP A 107 5.73 -7.49 -9.97
C TRP A 107 4.81 -8.11 -8.91
N GLU A 108 3.50 -8.18 -9.17
CA GLU A 108 2.51 -8.83 -8.31
C GLU A 108 2.76 -10.34 -8.22
N ASP A 109 3.11 -11.00 -9.31
CA ASP A 109 3.57 -12.40 -9.31
C ASP A 109 4.81 -12.60 -8.41
N SER A 110 5.67 -11.59 -8.32
CA SER A 110 6.81 -11.60 -7.40
C SER A 110 6.37 -11.46 -5.94
N LEU A 111 5.27 -10.78 -5.65
CA LEU A 111 4.68 -10.68 -4.31
C LEU A 111 4.00 -12.00 -3.93
N LEU A 112 3.22 -12.60 -4.83
CA LEU A 112 2.56 -13.89 -4.63
C LEU A 112 3.59 -14.98 -4.28
N ARG A 113 4.70 -15.07 -5.04
CA ARG A 113 5.80 -16.00 -4.75
C ARG A 113 6.43 -15.80 -3.37
N ARG A 114 6.59 -14.55 -2.92
CA ARG A 114 7.13 -14.25 -1.58
C ARG A 114 6.14 -14.59 -0.48
N HIS A 115 4.86 -14.30 -0.68
CA HIS A 115 3.79 -14.70 0.21
C HIS A 115 3.75 -16.23 0.38
N GLU A 116 3.83 -16.98 -0.73
CA GLU A 116 3.90 -18.44 -0.71
C GLU A 116 5.13 -18.94 0.05
N ALA A 117 6.31 -18.35 -0.20
CA ALA A 117 7.54 -18.71 0.51
C ALA A 117 7.41 -18.49 2.02
N PHE A 118 6.87 -17.35 2.47
CA PHE A 118 6.64 -17.08 3.89
C PHE A 118 5.59 -18.02 4.49
N THR A 119 4.54 -18.34 3.75
CA THR A 119 3.51 -19.30 4.17
C THR A 119 4.10 -20.69 4.37
N GLY A 120 4.92 -21.16 3.43
CA GLY A 120 5.63 -22.43 3.54
C GLY A 120 6.60 -22.46 4.72
N GLU A 121 7.44 -21.44 4.86
CA GLU A 121 8.40 -21.35 5.97
C GLU A 121 7.68 -21.35 7.34
N ILE A 122 6.60 -20.57 7.49
CA ILE A 122 5.84 -20.50 8.74
C ILE A 122 5.06 -21.79 8.98
N LYS A 123 4.61 -22.49 7.93
CA LYS A 123 4.01 -23.82 8.06
C LYS A 123 5.01 -24.82 8.63
N ASP A 124 6.25 -24.79 8.16
CA ASP A 124 7.27 -25.77 8.55
C ASP A 124 7.89 -25.46 9.92
N LEU A 125 8.18 -24.19 10.20
CA LEU A 125 8.85 -23.76 11.44
C LEU A 125 7.90 -23.54 12.63
N HIS A 126 6.61 -23.32 12.36
CA HIS A 126 5.61 -22.97 13.37
C HIS A 126 4.34 -23.83 13.28
N SER A 127 4.48 -25.09 12.86
CA SER A 127 3.35 -26.02 12.72
C SER A 127 2.58 -26.25 14.02
N GLU A 128 3.22 -26.03 15.18
CA GLU A 128 2.63 -26.15 16.51
C GLU A 128 1.76 -24.96 16.91
N LYS A 129 1.84 -23.83 16.18
CA LYS A 129 1.05 -22.64 16.47
C LYS A 129 -0.34 -22.75 15.86
N PRO A 130 -1.37 -22.15 16.50
CA PRO A 130 -2.69 -22.00 15.89
C PRO A 130 -2.61 -21.33 14.52
N GLU A 131 -3.48 -21.75 13.60
CA GLU A 131 -3.50 -21.24 12.22
C GLU A 131 -3.68 -19.73 12.13
N VAL A 132 -4.53 -19.17 13.00
CA VAL A 132 -4.69 -17.73 13.21
C VAL A 132 -3.36 -17.05 13.52
N VAL A 133 -2.54 -17.62 14.42
CA VAL A 133 -1.21 -17.09 14.78
C VAL A 133 -0.26 -17.19 13.59
N ARG A 134 -0.28 -18.31 12.87
CA ARG A 134 0.54 -18.50 11.66
C ARG A 134 0.19 -17.47 10.59
N GLY A 135 -1.10 -17.19 10.39
CA GLY A 135 -1.55 -16.15 9.47
C GLY A 135 -1.09 -14.74 9.89
N ARG A 136 -1.12 -14.41 11.18
CA ARG A 136 -0.51 -13.15 11.68
C ARG A 136 0.98 -13.06 11.42
N LEU A 137 1.71 -14.17 11.53
CA LEU A 137 3.15 -14.19 11.24
C LEU A 137 3.41 -13.93 9.75
N VAL A 138 2.63 -14.54 8.84
CA VAL A 138 2.74 -14.31 7.40
C VAL A 138 2.45 -12.85 7.08
N TYR A 139 1.30 -12.34 7.56
CA TYR A 139 0.91 -10.95 7.38
C TYR A 139 1.98 -9.98 7.93
N GLY A 140 2.51 -10.25 9.13
CA GLY A 140 3.55 -9.44 9.75
C GLY A 140 4.80 -9.32 8.88
N ARG A 141 5.27 -10.42 8.27
CA ARG A 141 6.41 -10.41 7.35
C ARG A 141 6.13 -9.62 6.08
N CYS A 142 4.95 -9.81 5.49
CA CYS A 142 4.54 -9.06 4.30
C CYS A 142 4.35 -7.56 4.59
N SER A 143 3.94 -7.19 5.80
CA SER A 143 3.62 -5.80 6.18
C SER A 143 4.82 -4.87 6.27
N VAL A 144 6.02 -5.42 6.43
CA VAL A 144 7.28 -4.67 6.53
C VAL A 144 8.16 -4.87 5.30
N LEU A 145 7.66 -5.57 4.29
CA LEU A 145 8.41 -5.87 3.08
C LEU A 145 8.41 -4.64 2.16
N GLU A 146 9.58 -4.30 1.63
CA GLU A 146 9.73 -3.28 0.60
C GLU A 146 10.22 -3.94 -0.68
N VAL A 147 9.36 -4.01 -1.71
CA VAL A 147 9.72 -4.59 -3.01
C VAL A 147 9.67 -3.50 -4.07
N PRO A 148 10.81 -3.14 -4.70
CA PRO A 148 10.82 -2.16 -5.78
C PRO A 148 10.10 -2.69 -7.02
N ILE A 149 9.56 -1.79 -7.85
CA ILE A 149 9.04 -2.11 -9.19
C ILE A 149 10.19 -1.92 -10.18
N GLY A 150 10.72 -3.01 -10.72
CA GLY A 150 11.98 -3.01 -11.47
C GLY A 150 13.13 -2.46 -10.61
N SER A 151 13.83 -1.44 -11.10
CA SER A 151 14.87 -0.73 -10.34
C SER A 151 14.35 0.47 -9.55
N ARG A 152 13.02 0.65 -9.46
CA ARG A 152 12.39 1.83 -8.86
C ARG A 152 11.84 1.48 -7.49
N ALA A 153 12.43 2.06 -6.45
CA ALA A 153 11.87 2.03 -5.11
C ALA A 153 10.47 2.67 -5.11
N VAL A 154 9.62 2.17 -4.22
CA VAL A 154 8.24 2.61 -4.04
C VAL A 154 8.05 3.17 -2.63
N PRO A 155 7.00 3.94 -2.36
CA PRO A 155 6.70 4.38 -1.01
C PRO A 155 6.51 3.18 -0.06
N ASN A 156 6.86 3.33 1.22
CA ASN A 156 6.88 2.23 2.19
C ASN A 156 5.53 1.52 2.40
N TYR A 157 4.41 2.20 2.20
CA TYR A 157 3.07 1.60 2.28
C TYR A 157 2.71 0.79 1.04
N PHE A 158 3.42 0.98 -0.08
CA PHE A 158 2.95 0.54 -1.39
C PHE A 158 2.94 -0.99 -1.49
N THR A 159 4.02 -1.63 -1.05
CA THR A 159 4.11 -3.10 -1.06
C THR A 159 3.06 -3.71 -0.12
N HIS A 160 2.87 -3.14 1.07
CA HIS A 160 1.86 -3.61 2.01
C HIS A 160 0.43 -3.43 1.48
N GLY A 161 0.13 -2.28 0.87
CA GLY A 161 -1.16 -2.05 0.23
C GLY A 161 -1.39 -2.99 -0.95
N ALA A 162 -0.36 -3.33 -1.73
CA ALA A 162 -0.46 -4.28 -2.83
C ALA A 162 -0.77 -5.71 -2.35
N PHE A 163 -0.17 -6.15 -1.24
CA PHE A 163 -0.55 -7.42 -0.63
C PHE A 163 -2.02 -7.44 -0.18
N ASN A 164 -2.51 -6.34 0.38
CA ASN A 164 -3.92 -6.24 0.78
C ASN A 164 -4.86 -6.18 -0.45
N ASP A 165 -4.44 -5.57 -1.55
CA ASP A 165 -5.15 -5.58 -2.84
C ASP A 165 -5.27 -7.01 -3.40
N LEU A 166 -4.18 -7.78 -3.36
CA LEU A 166 -4.17 -9.20 -3.77
C LEU A 166 -5.05 -10.06 -2.84
N ALA A 167 -5.06 -9.76 -1.54
CA ALA A 167 -5.97 -10.42 -0.59
C ALA A 167 -7.44 -10.06 -0.88
N ASP A 168 -7.72 -8.81 -1.26
CA ASP A 168 -9.06 -8.35 -1.62
C ASP A 168 -9.59 -9.06 -2.87
N ARG A 169 -8.72 -9.25 -3.87
CA ARG A 169 -9.00 -10.04 -5.08
C ARG A 169 -9.01 -11.56 -4.87
N ARG A 170 -8.80 -12.03 -3.64
CA ARG A 170 -8.67 -13.46 -3.27
C ARG A 170 -7.56 -14.21 -4.01
N GLU A 171 -6.54 -13.51 -4.49
CA GLU A 171 -5.36 -14.11 -5.13
C GLU A 171 -4.36 -14.66 -4.10
N LEU A 172 -4.41 -14.12 -2.89
CA LEU A 172 -3.73 -14.67 -1.72
C LEU A 172 -4.63 -14.71 -0.49
N GLY A 173 -4.15 -15.42 0.53
CA GLY A 173 -4.86 -15.70 1.76
C GLY A 173 -4.00 -15.57 3.01
N TRP A 174 -4.44 -14.79 4.00
CA TRP A 174 -3.69 -14.67 5.26
C TRP A 174 -3.83 -15.88 6.18
N HIS A 175 -5.04 -16.42 6.32
CA HIS A 175 -5.27 -17.64 7.09
C HIS A 175 -5.00 -18.89 6.23
N PRO A 176 -4.37 -19.96 6.75
CA PRO A 176 -4.19 -21.21 6.00
C PRO A 176 -5.48 -21.71 5.35
N GLU A 177 -6.57 -21.73 6.12
CA GLU A 177 -7.92 -22.12 5.68
C GLU A 177 -8.79 -20.94 5.19
N HIS A 178 -8.20 -19.83 4.73
CA HIS A 178 -8.96 -18.63 4.32
C HIS A 178 -10.08 -18.94 3.30
N LYS A 179 -9.84 -19.84 2.33
CA LYS A 179 -10.86 -20.17 1.32
C LYS A 179 -12.11 -20.77 1.96
N VAL A 180 -11.91 -21.80 2.78
CA VAL A 180 -12.99 -22.49 3.49
C VAL A 180 -13.74 -21.52 4.39
N LEU A 181 -13.02 -20.77 5.23
CA LEU A 181 -13.63 -19.84 6.18
C LEU A 181 -14.42 -18.70 5.52
N LEU A 182 -13.94 -18.19 4.38
CA LEU A 182 -14.64 -17.13 3.63
C LEU A 182 -15.84 -17.67 2.85
N ASP A 183 -15.73 -18.85 2.26
CA ASP A 183 -16.83 -19.49 1.52
C ASP A 183 -17.96 -19.93 2.46
N GLU A 184 -17.63 -20.41 3.66
CA GLU A 184 -18.61 -20.69 4.73
C GLU A 184 -19.33 -19.42 5.19
N GLU A 185 -18.62 -18.29 5.30
CA GLU A 185 -19.21 -17.01 5.65
C GLU A 185 -20.12 -16.44 4.54
N ASP A 186 -19.79 -16.66 3.26
CA ASP A 186 -20.61 -16.23 2.12
C ASP A 186 -21.86 -17.10 1.91
N GLY A 187 -21.84 -18.36 2.40
CA GLY A 187 -22.95 -19.30 2.33
C GLY A 187 -23.90 -19.29 3.53
N ALA A 188 -23.58 -18.53 4.59
CA ALA A 188 -24.34 -18.38 5.83
C ALA A 188 -25.25 -17.14 5.81
#